data_AF-A0A2G9TFV3-F1
#
_entry.id   AF-A0A2G9TFV3-F1
#
_cell.length_a   1.000
_cell.length_b   1.000
_cell.length_c   1.000
_cell.angle_alpha   90.00
_cell.angle_beta   90.00
_cell.angle_gamma   90.00
#
_symmetry.space_group_name_H-M   'P 1'
#
loop_
_entity.id
_entity.type
_entity.pdbx_description
1 polymer ?
#
loop_
_entity_poly.entity_id
_entity_poly.type
_entity_poly.pdbx_seq_one_letter_code
_entity_poly.pdbx_strand_id
1 'polypeptide(L)'
;MCTRRKKLGSAVVCGQLYAVGGSDSSCLSSAEKYNPVANEWTAVADMNNTREGMALVVAEEQLYAVGGNHDGTFQETVEIFDFETNQWRHHSCMNVRRFLPGVAVIQMP
;
A
#
# COMPACT_ATOMS: atom_id res chain seq x y z
N MET A 1 10.68 8.42 11.97
CA MET A 1 9.29 8.93 11.87
C MET A 1 8.39 7.81 12.38
N CYS A 2 7.30 8.11 13.11
CA CYS A 2 6.34 7.08 13.53
C CYS A 2 4.92 7.63 13.34
N THR A 3 4.28 7.23 12.24
CA THR A 3 2.88 7.55 12.00
C THR A 3 2.03 6.44 12.62
N ARG A 4 1.00 6.81 13.40
CA ARG A 4 0.01 5.84 13.88
C ARG A 4 -0.87 5.44 12.72
N ARG A 5 -1.11 4.15 12.50
CA ARG A 5 -1.91 3.66 11.37
C ARG A 5 -2.82 2.53 11.82
N LYS A 6 -4.13 2.66 11.62
CA LYS A 6 -5.09 1.55 11.63
C LYS A 6 -5.47 1.19 10.20
N LYS A 7 -5.88 -0.07 9.96
CA LYS A 7 -6.29 -0.56 8.63
C LYS A 7 -5.28 -0.27 7.51
N LEU A 8 -3.98 -0.24 7.82
CA LEU A 8 -2.92 -0.11 6.83
C LEU A 8 -2.77 -1.38 6.01
N GLY A 9 -2.14 -1.25 4.84
CA GLY A 9 -1.56 -2.39 4.13
C GLY A 9 -0.10 -2.60 4.57
N SER A 10 0.32 -3.84 4.73
CA SER A 10 1.72 -4.19 5.01
C SER A 10 2.20 -5.36 4.17
N ALA A 11 3.42 -5.26 3.64
CA ALA A 11 4.03 -6.31 2.83
C ALA A 11 5.56 -6.26 2.90
N VAL A 12 6.23 -7.35 2.55
CA VAL A 12 7.70 -7.45 2.52
C VAL A 12 8.17 -7.61 1.09
N VAL A 13 9.11 -6.77 0.67
CA VAL A 13 9.75 -6.82 -0.65
C VAL A 13 11.20 -6.39 -0.51
N CYS A 14 12.10 -7.08 -1.22
CA CYS A 14 13.56 -6.85 -1.15
C CYS A 14 14.11 -6.81 0.31
N GLY A 15 13.55 -7.63 1.19
CA GLY A 15 13.97 -7.71 2.60
C GLY A 15 13.55 -6.53 3.48
N GLN A 16 12.71 -5.61 2.99
CA GLN A 16 12.22 -4.46 3.73
C GLN A 16 10.70 -4.60 3.97
N LEU A 17 10.24 -4.24 5.16
CA LEU A 17 8.82 -4.23 5.51
C LEU A 17 8.22 -2.87 5.15
N TYR A 18 7.13 -2.85 4.39
CA TYR A 18 6.40 -1.63 4.02
C TYR A 18 5.11 -1.53 4.82
N ALA A 19 4.80 -0.31 5.25
CA ALA A 19 3.57 0.09 5.92
C ALA A 19 2.96 1.24 5.12
N VAL A 20 1.81 1.01 4.47
CA VAL A 20 1.25 1.93 3.47
C VAL A 20 -0.19 2.29 3.81
N GLY A 21 -0.50 3.58 3.73
CA GLY A 21 -1.83 4.13 3.97
C GLY A 21 -2.34 3.86 5.38
N GLY A 22 -3.60 3.49 5.48
CA GLY A 22 -4.35 3.35 6.73
C GLY A 22 -4.96 4.68 7.17
N SER A 23 -5.24 4.80 8.46
CA SER A 23 -5.76 6.03 9.04
C SER A 23 -5.28 6.27 10.46
N ASP A 24 -5.25 7.53 10.87
CA ASP A 24 -5.15 7.94 12.27
C ASP A 24 -6.44 8.66 12.72
N SER A 25 -6.40 9.99 12.75
CA SER A 25 -7.51 10.94 12.65
C SER A 25 -8.09 11.05 11.24
N SER A 26 -7.28 10.90 10.18
CA SER A 26 -7.73 10.99 8.78
C SER A 26 -7.16 9.85 7.95
N CYS A 27 -7.69 9.67 6.74
CA CYS A 27 -7.15 8.71 5.79
C CYS A 27 -5.74 9.13 5.36
N LEU A 28 -4.82 8.18 5.24
CA LEU A 28 -3.42 8.43 4.93
C LEU A 28 -3.09 7.95 3.51
N SER A 29 -2.33 8.75 2.77
CA SER A 29 -1.62 8.34 1.55
C SER A 29 -0.18 7.94 1.83
N SER A 30 0.35 8.32 2.99
CA SER A 30 1.76 8.15 3.30
C SER A 30 2.19 6.70 3.42
N ALA A 31 3.46 6.46 3.13
CA ALA A 31 4.07 5.16 3.17
C ALA A 31 5.44 5.23 3.85
N GLU A 32 5.78 4.20 4.60
CA GLU A 32 7.09 4.05 5.23
C GLU A 32 7.59 2.62 5.13
N LYS A 33 8.91 2.47 5.07
CA LYS A 33 9.56 1.16 5.02
C LYS A 33 10.53 1.00 6.18
N TYR A 34 10.62 -0.21 6.70
CA TYR A 34 11.52 -0.61 7.75
C TYR A 34 12.67 -1.43 7.18
N ASN A 35 13.89 -0.99 7.48
CA ASN A 35 15.10 -1.74 7.23
C ASN A 35 15.51 -2.47 8.53
N PRO A 36 15.44 -3.82 8.59
CA PRO A 36 15.80 -4.57 9.79
C PRO A 36 17.30 -4.54 10.10
N VAL A 37 18.17 -4.28 9.12
CA VAL A 37 19.63 -4.20 9.32
C VAL A 37 20.01 -2.89 10.02
N ALA A 38 19.41 -1.78 9.57
CA ALA A 38 19.61 -0.46 10.18
C ALA A 38 18.72 -0.25 11.42
N ASN A 39 17.68 -1.07 11.59
CA ASN A 39 16.63 -0.90 12.59
C ASN A 39 15.94 0.47 12.51
N GLU A 40 15.61 0.90 11.29
CA GLU A 40 15.08 2.23 11.03
C GLU A 40 13.87 2.21 10.10
N TRP A 41 12.91 3.10 10.39
CA TRP A 41 11.79 3.43 9.51
C TRP A 41 12.11 4.68 8.70
N THR A 42 12.01 4.57 7.39
CA THR A 42 12.20 5.67 6.43
C THR A 42 10.94 5.89 5.62
N ALA A 43 10.56 7.16 5.40
CA ALA A 43 9.47 7.50 4.50
C ALA A 43 9.81 7.10 3.05
N VAL A 44 8.79 6.70 2.30
CA VAL A 44 8.84 6.56 0.84
C VAL A 44 7.77 7.47 0.23
N ALA A 45 7.68 7.55 -1.09
CA ALA A 45 6.66 8.40 -1.70
C ALA A 45 5.24 8.02 -1.27
N ASP A 46 4.42 9.05 -1.09
CA ASP A 46 3.01 8.93 -0.77
C ASP A 46 2.24 8.39 -1.99
N MET A 47 1.18 7.61 -1.75
CA MET A 47 0.23 7.21 -2.79
C MET A 47 -0.47 8.43 -3.39
N ASN A 48 -1.01 8.27 -4.60
CA ASN A 48 -1.75 9.33 -5.28
C ASN A 48 -3.06 9.67 -4.56
N ASN A 49 -3.67 8.69 -3.89
CA ASN A 49 -4.89 8.88 -3.10
C ASN A 49 -4.70 8.32 -1.68
N THR A 50 -5.37 8.94 -0.70
CA THR A 50 -5.44 8.37 0.65
C THR A 50 -6.25 7.08 0.63
N ARG A 51 -5.77 6.04 1.34
CA ARG A 51 -6.44 4.74 1.37
C ARG A 51 -6.40 4.15 2.77
N GLU A 52 -7.55 3.88 3.36
CA GLU A 52 -7.68 3.01 4.54
C GLU A 52 -8.37 1.69 4.18
N GLY A 53 -8.00 0.61 4.87
CA GLY A 53 -8.58 -0.71 4.66
C GLY A 53 -8.35 -1.26 3.26
N MET A 54 -7.23 -0.91 2.64
CA MET A 54 -6.77 -1.52 1.39
C MET A 54 -5.99 -2.81 1.67
N ALA A 55 -5.83 -3.64 0.66
CA ALA A 55 -4.84 -4.72 0.68
C ALA A 55 -3.52 -4.23 0.08
N LEU A 56 -2.39 -4.68 0.64
CA LEU A 56 -1.06 -4.49 0.07
C LEU A 56 -0.44 -5.87 -0.17
N VAL A 57 -0.07 -6.16 -1.41
CA VAL A 57 0.55 -7.43 -1.80
C VAL A 57 1.74 -7.21 -2.71
N VAL A 58 2.63 -8.20 -2.77
CA VAL A 58 3.80 -8.18 -3.66
C VAL A 58 3.60 -9.20 -4.76
N ALA A 59 3.60 -8.74 -6.00
CA ALA A 59 3.57 -9.57 -7.21
C ALA A 59 4.60 -9.03 -8.19
N GLU A 60 5.30 -9.91 -8.92
CA GLU A 60 6.31 -9.48 -9.91
C GLU A 60 7.31 -8.44 -9.36
N GLU A 61 7.73 -8.63 -8.10
CA GLU A 61 8.64 -7.72 -7.38
C GLU A 61 8.11 -6.27 -7.20
N GLN A 62 6.82 -6.04 -7.42
CA GLN A 62 6.13 -4.75 -7.25
C GLN A 62 5.13 -4.79 -6.09
N LEU A 63 4.95 -3.66 -5.40
CA LEU A 63 3.90 -3.51 -4.39
C LEU A 63 2.61 -3.06 -5.05
N TYR A 64 1.50 -3.77 -4.80
CA TYR A 64 0.17 -3.45 -5.26
C TYR A 64 -0.71 -3.02 -4.10
N ALA A 65 -1.14 -1.76 -4.10
CA ALA A 65 -2.16 -1.22 -3.23
C ALA A 65 -3.54 -1.39 -3.90
N VAL A 66 -4.38 -2.26 -3.35
CA VAL A 66 -5.63 -2.70 -3.99
C VAL A 66 -6.85 -2.25 -3.19
N GLY A 67 -7.70 -1.44 -3.82
CA GLY A 67 -8.96 -0.98 -3.26
C GLY A 67 -8.79 -0.08 -2.03
N GLY A 68 -9.64 -0.28 -1.03
CA GLY A 68 -9.69 0.52 0.19
C GLY A 68 -10.79 1.57 0.17
N ASN A 69 -10.65 2.58 1.00
CA ASN A 69 -11.57 3.70 1.13
C ASN A 69 -10.78 5.01 1.12
N HIS A 70 -11.24 5.94 0.30
CA HIS A 70 -10.78 7.32 0.23
C HIS A 70 -11.93 8.23 0.70
N ASP A 71 -11.83 8.75 1.92
CA ASP A 71 -12.75 9.74 2.51
C ASP A 71 -14.25 9.42 2.35
N GLY A 72 -14.61 8.16 2.62
CA GLY A 72 -16.00 7.66 2.55
C GLY A 72 -16.34 6.96 1.23
N THR A 73 -15.47 7.04 0.22
CA THR A 73 -15.67 6.41 -1.08
C THR A 73 -14.82 5.16 -1.23
N PHE A 74 -15.48 4.01 -1.35
CA PHE A 74 -14.80 2.74 -1.63
C PHE A 74 -14.10 2.78 -2.99
N GLN A 75 -12.93 2.16 -3.08
CA GLN A 75 -12.06 2.22 -4.23
C GLN A 75 -12.05 0.90 -5.00
N GLU A 76 -12.15 1.01 -6.31
CA GLU A 76 -11.85 -0.02 -7.30
C GLU A 76 -10.42 0.11 -7.85
N THR A 77 -9.79 1.26 -7.60
CA THR A 77 -8.48 1.62 -8.13
C THR A 77 -7.36 0.79 -7.51
N VAL A 78 -6.33 0.55 -8.32
CA VAL A 78 -5.09 -0.12 -7.92
C VAL A 78 -3.93 0.83 -8.18
N GLU A 79 -2.99 0.90 -7.25
CA GLU A 79 -1.73 1.62 -7.42
C GLU A 79 -0.55 0.65 -7.25
N ILE A 80 0.48 0.82 -8.08
CA ILE A 80 1.74 0.08 -8.00
C ILE A 80 2.88 1.01 -7.60
N PHE A 81 3.80 0.52 -6.77
CA PHE A 81 4.99 1.27 -6.38
C PHE A 81 6.17 0.92 -7.28
N ASP A 82 6.73 1.94 -7.93
CA ASP A 82 7.96 1.84 -8.72
C ASP A 82 9.16 2.17 -7.82
N PHE A 83 10.00 1.15 -7.56
CA PHE A 83 11.17 1.27 -6.68
C PHE A 83 12.31 2.10 -7.27
N GLU A 84 12.41 2.19 -8.60
CA GLU A 84 13.49 2.95 -9.27
C GLU A 84 13.22 4.45 -9.18
N THR A 85 11.97 4.84 -9.39
CA THR A 85 11.55 6.24 -9.38
C THR A 85 11.03 6.70 -8.03
N ASN A 86 10.81 5.77 -7.08
CA ASN A 86 10.18 6.04 -5.78
C ASN A 86 8.85 6.78 -5.97
N GLN A 87 7.95 6.21 -6.77
CA GLN A 87 6.64 6.80 -7.07
C GLN A 87 5.54 5.73 -7.18
N TRP A 88 4.32 6.13 -6.84
CA TRP A 88 3.14 5.32 -7.08
C TRP A 88 2.52 5.66 -8.43
N ARG A 89 2.09 4.64 -9.18
CA ARG A 89 1.41 4.80 -10.47
C ARG A 89 0.08 4.06 -10.45
N HIS A 90 -0.89 4.61 -11.16
CA HIS A 90 -2.16 3.91 -11.37
C HIS A 90 -1.97 2.65 -12.22
N HIS A 91 -2.68 1.60 -11.83
CA HIS A 91 -2.80 0.36 -12.58
C HIS A 91 -4.28 0.10 -12.91
N SER A 92 -4.55 -0.89 -13.76
CA SER A 92 -5.91 -1.34 -14.09
C SER A 92 -6.75 -1.57 -12.84
N CYS A 93 -7.97 -1.03 -12.86
CA CYS A 93 -8.91 -1.10 -11.75
C CYS A 93 -9.57 -2.48 -11.64
N MET A 94 -10.05 -2.81 -10.44
CA MET A 94 -11.01 -3.89 -10.24
C MET A 94 -12.35 -3.55 -10.87
N ASN A 95 -13.15 -4.57 -11.19
CA ASN A 95 -14.51 -4.36 -11.71
C ASN A 95 -15.50 -3.84 -10.66
N VAL A 96 -15.15 -3.94 -9.37
CA VAL A 96 -16.02 -3.57 -8.25
C VAL A 96 -15.19 -2.91 -7.17
N ARG A 97 -15.76 -1.86 -6.55
CA ARG A 97 -15.18 -1.16 -5.40
C ARG A 97 -15.16 -2.07 -4.17
N ARG A 98 -14.03 -2.12 -3.46
CA ARG A 98 -13.87 -2.98 -2.28
C ARG A 98 -13.20 -2.25 -1.13
N PHE A 99 -13.81 -2.32 0.04
CA PHE A 99 -13.21 -1.92 1.32
C PHE A 99 -12.91 -3.18 2.15
N LEU A 100 -11.72 -3.24 2.76
CA LEU A 100 -11.17 -4.41 3.44
C LEU A 100 -11.13 -5.68 2.56
N PRO A 101 -10.60 -5.60 1.31
CA PRO A 101 -10.45 -6.80 0.50
C PRO A 101 -9.41 -7.75 1.09
N GLY A 102 -9.64 -9.05 0.94
CA GLY A 102 -8.59 -10.07 1.07
C GLY A 102 -7.94 -10.31 -0.29
N VAL A 103 -6.61 -10.24 -0.37
CA VAL A 103 -5.85 -10.45 -1.61
C VAL A 103 -4.72 -11.44 -1.32
N ALA A 104 -4.49 -12.35 -2.26
CA ALA A 104 -3.37 -13.29 -2.24
C ALA A 104 -2.77 -13.38 -3.64
N VAL A 105 -1.49 -13.70 -3.72
CA VAL A 105 -0.76 -13.87 -4.98
C VAL A 105 -0.53 -15.36 -5.21
N ILE A 106 -0.89 -15.84 -6.39
CA ILE A 106 -0.73 -17.23 -6.80
C ILE A 106 0.30 -17.25 -7.93
N GLN A 107 1.34 -18.07 -7.76
CA GLN A 107 2.32 -18.30 -8.83
C GLN A 107 1.73 -19.27 -9.84
N MET A 108 1.56 -18.80 -11.08
CA MET A 108 1.12 -19.65 -12.17
C MET A 108 2.32 -20.44 -12.74
N PRO A 109 2.09 -21.69 -13.19
CA PRO A 109 3.12 -22.52 -13.80
C PRO A 109 3.59 -22.01 -15.16
#